data_AF-A0A5S3SER0-F1
#
_entry.id   AF-A0A5S3SER0-F1
#
_cell.length_a   1.000
_cell.length_b   1.000
_cell.length_c   1.000
_cell.angle_alpha   90.00
_cell.angle_beta   90.00
_cell.angle_gamma   90.00
#
_symmetry.space_group_name_H-M   'P 1'
#
loop_
_entity.id
_entity.type
_entity.pdbx_description
1 polymer ?
#
loop_
_entity_poly.entity_id
_entity_poly.type
_entity_poly.pdbx_seq_one_letter_code
_entity_poly.pdbx_strand_id
1 'polypeptide(L)'
;MKKQTLLSVSILALTLTLSGCQTAYYSAMEKVGIHKRDILIDRVEETKDSQQESQEEFKSALERLTTLIDFNGGELQDTYNQLNDDYESSLKAANEVSTNINKVEDVAEALFDEWSDELEQYKSASLKRESSKKLAATQRQFEQLLRSMRSAESKMEPVLTSLHDNVLYLKHNLNAQAVSAIKGEFTNLKRDIQVLMNDMNKSIEDSNKFIKQMNSVG
;
A
#
# COMPACT_ATOMS: atom_id res chain seq x y z
N MET A 1 -34.88 -13.93 -26.19
CA MET A 1 -34.99 -13.15 -24.94
C MET A 1 -34.70 -13.98 -23.67
N LYS A 2 -35.11 -15.26 -23.54
CA LYS A 2 -34.85 -16.06 -22.32
C LYS A 2 -33.37 -16.42 -22.01
N LYS A 3 -32.50 -16.56 -23.03
CA LYS A 3 -31.07 -16.92 -22.85
C LYS A 3 -30.21 -15.78 -22.27
N GLN A 4 -30.53 -14.52 -22.57
CA GLN A 4 -29.78 -13.37 -22.04
C GLN A 4 -30.06 -13.15 -20.54
N THR A 5 -31.31 -13.35 -20.09
CA THR A 5 -31.67 -13.33 -18.66
C THR A 5 -31.04 -14.45 -17.85
N LEU A 6 -30.81 -15.64 -18.42
CA LEU A 6 -30.13 -16.75 -17.72
C LEU A 6 -28.63 -16.49 -17.54
N LEU A 7 -27.96 -15.91 -18.55
CA LEU A 7 -26.56 -15.50 -18.48
C LEU A 7 -26.33 -14.40 -17.43
N SER A 8 -27.24 -13.42 -17.32
CA SER A 8 -27.15 -12.35 -16.32
C SER A 8 -27.36 -12.84 -14.88
N VAL A 9 -28.19 -13.87 -14.66
CA VAL A 9 -28.41 -14.46 -13.33
C VAL A 9 -27.22 -15.32 -12.89
N SER A 10 -26.55 -16.02 -13.81
CA SER A 10 -25.35 -16.82 -13.50
C SER A 10 -24.11 -15.96 -13.18
N ILE A 11 -23.99 -14.75 -13.75
CA ILE A 11 -22.89 -13.83 -13.44
C ILE A 11 -23.11 -13.17 -12.06
N LEU A 12 -24.35 -12.82 -11.71
CA LEU A 12 -24.68 -12.24 -10.40
C LEU A 12 -24.52 -13.23 -9.24
N ALA A 13 -24.74 -14.53 -9.49
CA ALA A 13 -24.51 -15.58 -8.50
C ALA A 13 -23.01 -15.85 -8.24
N LEU A 14 -22.14 -15.60 -9.24
CA LEU A 14 -20.70 -15.80 -9.10
C LEU A 14 -20.05 -14.69 -8.27
N THR A 15 -20.53 -13.44 -8.38
CA THR A 15 -20.03 -12.32 -7.57
C THR A 15 -20.37 -12.45 -6.09
N LEU A 16 -21.48 -13.11 -5.73
CA LEU A 16 -21.86 -13.38 -4.33
C LEU A 16 -20.99 -14.47 -3.66
N THR A 17 -20.26 -15.28 -4.43
CA THR A 17 -19.39 -16.32 -3.86
C THR A 17 -17.99 -15.82 -3.48
N LEU A 18 -17.52 -14.69 -4.01
CA LEU A 18 -16.19 -14.17 -3.67
C LEU A 18 -16.13 -13.52 -2.29
N SER A 19 -17.21 -12.88 -1.83
CA SER A 19 -17.28 -12.30 -0.48
C SER A 19 -17.26 -13.37 0.63
N GLY A 20 -17.71 -14.60 0.34
CA GLY A 20 -17.73 -15.70 1.31
C GLY A 20 -16.37 -16.36 1.55
N CYS A 21 -15.39 -16.18 0.65
CA CYS A 21 -14.06 -16.78 0.78
C CYS A 21 -13.24 -16.15 1.91
N GLN A 22 -13.34 -14.84 2.11
CA GLN A 22 -12.63 -14.13 3.18
C GLN A 22 -13.21 -14.47 4.56
N THR A 23 -14.55 -14.48 4.69
CA THR A 23 -15.22 -14.90 5.94
C THR A 23 -14.83 -16.33 6.30
N ALA A 24 -14.83 -17.26 5.33
CA ALA A 24 -14.42 -18.65 5.56
C ALA A 24 -12.94 -18.77 5.96
N TYR A 25 -12.05 -17.96 5.37
CA TYR A 25 -10.63 -17.90 5.71
C TYR A 25 -10.42 -17.46 7.16
N TYR A 26 -11.00 -16.33 7.58
CA TYR A 26 -10.83 -15.82 8.95
C TYR A 26 -11.47 -16.75 9.98
N SER A 27 -12.64 -17.33 9.70
CA SER A 27 -13.27 -18.33 10.57
C SER A 27 -12.44 -19.61 10.71
N ALA A 28 -11.66 -20.00 9.70
CA ALA A 28 -10.75 -21.14 9.80
C ALA A 28 -9.52 -20.82 10.67
N MET A 29 -8.97 -19.62 10.54
CA MET A 29 -7.85 -19.13 11.36
C MET A 29 -8.24 -19.03 12.84
N GLU A 30 -9.46 -18.59 13.13
CA GLU A 30 -9.97 -18.50 14.50
C GLU A 30 -10.14 -19.87 15.17
N LYS A 31 -10.52 -20.91 14.41
CA LYS A 31 -10.59 -22.30 14.90
C LYS A 31 -9.24 -22.87 15.31
N VAL A 32 -8.14 -22.33 14.78
CA VAL A 32 -6.77 -22.69 15.17
C VAL A 32 -6.16 -21.69 16.15
N GLY A 33 -6.96 -20.76 16.70
CA GLY A 33 -6.57 -19.82 17.75
C GLY A 33 -5.99 -18.50 17.28
N ILE A 34 -6.06 -18.19 15.98
CA ILE A 34 -5.56 -16.92 15.42
C ILE A 34 -6.74 -15.96 15.23
N HIS A 35 -6.76 -14.88 16.00
CA HIS A 35 -7.84 -13.90 15.97
C HIS A 35 -7.62 -12.83 14.90
N LYS A 36 -8.71 -12.29 14.34
CA LYS A 36 -8.67 -11.23 13.30
C LYS A 36 -7.89 -9.99 13.75
N ARG A 37 -7.88 -9.71 15.05
CA ARG A 37 -7.06 -8.66 15.67
C ARG A 37 -5.56 -8.86 15.41
N ASP A 38 -5.07 -10.08 15.60
CA ASP A 38 -3.65 -10.39 15.45
C ASP A 38 -3.28 -10.40 13.96
N ILE A 39 -4.17 -10.95 13.12
CA ILE A 39 -4.03 -10.86 11.65
C ILE A 39 -3.94 -9.39 11.20
N LEU A 40 -4.78 -8.50 11.76
CA LEU A 40 -4.76 -7.08 11.41
C LEU A 40 -3.42 -6.42 11.79
N ILE A 41 -2.88 -6.75 12.97
CA ILE A 41 -1.56 -6.25 13.40
C ILE A 41 -0.49 -6.72 12.40
N ASP A 42 -0.48 -8.00 12.05
CA ASP A 42 0.49 -8.57 11.11
C ASP A 42 0.40 -7.90 9.73
N ARG A 43 -0.81 -7.66 9.22
CA ARG A 43 -1.00 -6.97 7.93
C ARG A 43 -0.53 -5.52 7.94
N VAL A 44 -0.74 -4.81 9.06
CA VAL A 44 -0.23 -3.44 9.21
C VAL A 44 1.29 -3.44 9.29
N GLU A 45 1.90 -4.43 9.93
CA GLU A 45 3.35 -4.60 9.95
C GLU A 45 3.93 -4.93 8.56
N GLU A 46 3.34 -5.88 7.83
CA GLU A 46 3.73 -6.19 6.45
C GLU A 46 3.61 -4.96 5.53
N THR A 47 2.56 -4.15 5.71
CA THR A 47 2.38 -2.93 4.92
C THR A 47 3.44 -1.88 5.25
N LYS A 48 3.77 -1.72 6.54
CA LYS A 48 4.84 -0.84 7.01
C LYS A 48 6.19 -1.25 6.40
N ASP A 49 6.52 -2.54 6.42
CA ASP A 49 7.77 -3.06 5.87
C ASP A 49 7.83 -2.87 4.34
N SER A 50 6.73 -3.13 3.63
CA SER A 50 6.62 -2.90 2.18
C SER A 50 6.75 -1.41 1.82
N GLN A 51 6.24 -0.50 2.66
CA GLN A 51 6.47 0.94 2.49
C GLN A 51 7.95 1.31 2.65
N GLN A 52 8.67 0.69 3.60
CA GLN A 52 10.10 0.92 3.78
C GLN A 52 10.92 0.42 2.58
N GLU A 53 10.63 -0.78 2.08
CA GLU A 53 11.25 -1.32 0.86
C GLU A 53 11.00 -0.38 -0.33
N SER A 54 9.76 0.07 -0.52
CA SER A 54 9.42 1.02 -1.58
C SER A 54 10.19 2.35 -1.45
N GLN A 55 10.44 2.85 -0.23
CA GLN A 55 11.27 4.04 -0.02
C GLN A 55 12.71 3.82 -0.51
N GLU A 56 13.27 2.64 -0.27
CA GLU A 56 14.63 2.30 -0.69
C GLU A 56 14.74 2.23 -2.22
N GLU A 57 13.76 1.62 -2.88
CA GLU A 57 13.74 1.51 -4.35
C GLU A 57 13.64 2.88 -5.03
N PHE A 58 12.71 3.74 -4.59
CA PHE A 58 12.59 5.10 -5.15
C PHE A 58 13.84 5.94 -4.89
N LYS A 59 14.51 5.73 -3.75
CA LYS A 59 15.77 6.41 -3.44
C LYS A 59 16.90 5.92 -4.35
N SER A 60 17.02 4.60 -4.57
CA SER A 60 18.00 4.02 -5.49
C SER A 60 17.83 4.59 -6.90
N ALA A 61 16.61 4.58 -7.42
CA ALA A 61 16.28 5.15 -8.73
C ALA A 61 16.68 6.63 -8.84
N LEU A 62 16.40 7.43 -7.81
CA LEU A 62 16.79 8.84 -7.75
C LEU A 62 18.31 9.01 -7.76
N GLU A 63 19.04 8.17 -7.02
CA GLU A 63 20.51 8.19 -6.97
C GLU A 63 21.13 7.83 -8.33
N ARG A 64 20.61 6.81 -9.03
CA ARG A 64 21.07 6.47 -10.40
C ARG A 64 20.81 7.60 -11.37
N LEU A 65 19.63 8.20 -11.31
CA LEU A 65 19.29 9.31 -12.19
C LEU A 65 20.16 10.55 -11.91
N THR A 66 20.46 10.83 -10.63
CA THR A 66 21.42 11.87 -10.23
C THR A 66 22.80 11.59 -10.85
N THR A 67 23.27 10.35 -10.75
CA THR A 67 24.57 9.91 -11.29
C THR A 67 24.65 10.10 -12.80
N LEU A 68 23.57 9.79 -13.54
CA LEU A 68 23.51 10.05 -14.98
C LEU A 68 23.61 11.54 -15.30
N ILE A 69 22.97 12.40 -14.51
CA ILE A 69 22.87 13.84 -14.77
C ILE A 69 24.17 14.60 -14.47
N ASP A 70 24.91 14.17 -13.44
CA ASP A 70 26.19 14.77 -13.02
C ASP A 70 27.39 14.21 -13.80
N PHE A 71 27.12 13.35 -14.79
CA PHE A 71 28.13 12.60 -15.51
C PHE A 71 29.06 13.48 -16.37
N ASN A 72 30.37 13.25 -16.22
CA ASN A 72 31.46 13.95 -16.94
C ASN A 72 32.41 12.99 -17.71
N GLY A 73 31.91 11.83 -18.16
CA GLY A 73 32.66 10.79 -18.88
C GLY A 73 32.62 9.41 -18.18
N GLY A 74 32.72 8.30 -18.93
CA GLY A 74 32.61 6.91 -18.40
C GLY A 74 31.51 6.03 -19.05
N GLU A 75 30.91 5.11 -18.27
CA GLU A 75 29.94 4.09 -18.69
C GLU A 75 28.46 4.50 -18.48
N LEU A 76 27.95 5.42 -19.32
CA LEU A 76 26.52 5.83 -19.30
C LEU A 76 25.56 4.65 -19.39
N GLN A 77 25.93 3.63 -20.19
CA GLN A 77 25.09 2.46 -20.43
C GLN A 77 24.82 1.67 -19.16
N ASP A 78 25.85 1.49 -18.32
CA ASP A 78 25.75 0.67 -17.12
C ASP A 78 24.90 1.37 -16.05
N THR A 79 25.06 2.69 -15.90
CA THR A 79 24.21 3.47 -14.99
C THR A 79 22.76 3.53 -15.49
N TYR A 80 22.55 3.62 -16.81
CA TYR A 80 21.22 3.53 -17.39
C TYR A 80 20.57 2.17 -17.12
N ASN A 81 21.31 1.06 -17.28
CA ASN A 81 20.78 -0.28 -17.02
C ASN A 81 20.36 -0.41 -15.54
N GLN A 82 21.16 0.09 -14.60
CA GLN A 82 20.81 0.13 -13.19
C GLN A 82 19.57 0.99 -12.91
N LEU A 83 19.45 2.16 -13.55
CA LEU A 83 18.25 3.00 -13.43
C LEU A 83 16.99 2.26 -13.92
N ASN A 84 17.10 1.52 -15.03
CA ASN A 84 15.99 0.72 -15.55
C ASN A 84 15.61 -0.39 -14.56
N ASP A 85 16.58 -1.06 -13.97
CA ASP A 85 16.34 -2.11 -12.96
C ASP A 85 15.67 -1.51 -11.70
N ASP A 86 16.16 -0.37 -11.21
CA ASP A 86 15.57 0.34 -10.07
C ASP A 86 14.14 0.83 -10.35
N TYR A 87 13.82 1.19 -11.61
CA TYR A 87 12.45 1.50 -12.02
C TYR A 87 11.52 0.29 -11.90
N GLU A 88 11.93 -0.86 -12.43
CA GLU A 88 11.13 -2.10 -12.36
C GLU A 88 10.93 -2.56 -10.91
N SER A 89 11.97 -2.45 -10.07
CA SER A 89 11.87 -2.74 -8.64
C SER A 89 10.94 -1.76 -7.92
N SER A 90 11.03 -0.46 -8.22
CA SER A 90 10.11 0.56 -7.68
C SER A 90 8.66 0.27 -8.07
N LEU A 91 8.41 -0.15 -9.32
CA LEU A 91 7.08 -0.53 -9.80
C LEU A 91 6.54 -1.74 -9.05
N LYS A 92 7.36 -2.77 -8.87
CA LYS A 92 6.97 -3.95 -8.09
C LYS A 92 6.65 -3.59 -6.64
N ALA A 93 7.53 -2.83 -5.98
CA ALA A 93 7.35 -2.42 -4.59
C ALA A 93 6.07 -1.59 -4.40
N ALA A 94 5.76 -0.68 -5.33
CA ALA A 94 4.52 0.10 -5.28
C ALA A 94 3.27 -0.79 -5.39
N ASN A 95 3.27 -1.79 -6.28
CA ASN A 95 2.17 -2.75 -6.39
C ASN A 95 1.99 -3.60 -5.12
N GLU A 96 3.09 -3.94 -4.44
CA GLU A 96 3.07 -4.66 -3.17
C GLU A 96 2.48 -3.80 -2.05
N VAL A 97 2.85 -2.51 -1.99
CA VAL A 97 2.23 -1.54 -1.06
C VAL A 97 0.72 -1.49 -1.28
N SER A 98 0.27 -1.27 -2.53
CA SER A 98 -1.17 -1.25 -2.87
C SER A 98 -1.89 -2.53 -2.44
N THR A 99 -1.29 -3.68 -2.72
CA THR A 99 -1.85 -5.00 -2.37
C THR A 99 -1.98 -5.17 -0.85
N ASN A 100 -0.97 -4.74 -0.10
CA ASN A 100 -0.97 -4.88 1.36
C ASN A 100 -1.96 -3.92 2.03
N ILE A 101 -2.11 -2.69 1.52
CA ILE A 101 -3.14 -1.76 2.01
C ILE A 101 -4.54 -2.36 1.83
N ASN A 102 -4.83 -2.97 0.68
CA ASN A 102 -6.13 -3.65 0.46
C ASN A 102 -6.36 -4.78 1.48
N LYS A 103 -5.35 -5.61 1.76
CA LYS A 103 -5.47 -6.67 2.77
C LYS A 103 -5.70 -6.12 4.18
N VAL A 104 -5.08 -4.99 4.52
CA VAL A 104 -5.30 -4.31 5.81
C VAL A 104 -6.75 -3.85 5.93
N GLU A 105 -7.29 -3.24 4.86
CA GLU A 105 -8.69 -2.80 4.76
C GLU A 105 -9.66 -3.97 4.94
N ASP A 106 -9.48 -5.05 4.16
CA ASP A 106 -10.33 -6.24 4.20
C ASP A 106 -10.42 -6.88 5.61
N VAL A 107 -9.27 -7.02 6.30
CA VAL A 107 -9.24 -7.61 7.65
C VAL A 107 -9.90 -6.69 8.66
N ALA A 108 -9.68 -5.38 8.55
CA ALA A 108 -10.25 -4.40 9.47
C ALA A 108 -11.78 -4.34 9.36
N GLU A 109 -12.32 -4.33 8.15
CA GLU A 109 -13.77 -4.39 7.91
C GLU A 109 -14.36 -5.65 8.54
N ALA A 110 -13.78 -6.82 8.26
CA ALA A 110 -14.24 -8.08 8.84
C ALA A 110 -14.19 -8.10 10.38
N LEU A 111 -13.15 -7.51 10.98
CA LEU A 111 -13.02 -7.38 12.43
C LEU A 111 -14.10 -6.45 13.02
N PHE A 112 -14.36 -5.31 12.38
CA PHE A 112 -15.32 -4.32 12.89
C PHE A 112 -16.76 -4.78 12.75
N ASP A 113 -17.09 -5.50 11.67
CA ASP A 113 -18.41 -6.10 11.47
C ASP A 113 -18.69 -7.15 12.54
N GLU A 114 -17.76 -8.10 12.75
CA GLU A 114 -17.91 -9.12 13.79
C GLU A 114 -18.03 -8.50 15.20
N TRP A 115 -17.16 -7.54 15.53
CA TRP A 115 -17.22 -6.88 16.83
C TRP A 115 -18.55 -6.15 17.02
N SER A 116 -19.09 -5.51 15.96
CA SER A 116 -20.39 -4.85 16.01
C SER A 116 -21.53 -5.85 16.28
N ASP A 117 -21.51 -7.01 15.64
CA ASP A 117 -22.50 -8.07 15.86
C ASP A 117 -22.41 -8.64 17.30
N GLU A 118 -21.20 -8.81 17.82
CA GLU A 118 -20.98 -9.27 19.19
C GLU A 118 -21.42 -8.26 20.26
N LEU A 119 -21.40 -6.95 19.95
CA LEU A 119 -21.94 -5.93 20.86
C LEU A 119 -23.42 -6.18 21.20
N GLU A 120 -24.20 -6.75 20.28
CA GLU A 120 -25.61 -7.08 20.49
C GLU A 120 -25.84 -8.31 21.37
N GLN A 121 -24.80 -9.12 21.59
CA GLN A 121 -24.89 -10.31 22.42
C GLN A 121 -24.73 -10.01 23.91
N TYR A 122 -24.12 -8.88 24.26
CA TYR A 122 -23.91 -8.46 25.65
C TYR A 122 -25.23 -8.32 26.42
N LYS A 123 -25.29 -8.95 27.60
CA LYS A 123 -26.39 -8.75 28.56
C LYS A 123 -26.11 -7.62 29.56
N SER A 124 -24.83 -7.33 29.82
CA SER A 124 -24.41 -6.23 30.69
C SER A 124 -24.31 -4.93 29.91
N ALA A 125 -25.18 -3.96 30.22
CA ALA A 125 -25.16 -2.63 29.62
C ALA A 125 -23.83 -1.88 29.88
N SER A 126 -23.16 -2.15 31.01
CA SER A 126 -21.88 -1.53 31.32
C SER A 126 -20.76 -2.07 30.41
N LEU A 127 -20.70 -3.39 30.23
CA LEU A 127 -19.72 -4.03 29.36
C LEU A 127 -19.96 -3.69 27.88
N LYS A 128 -21.22 -3.69 27.42
CA LYS A 128 -21.59 -3.24 26.06
C LYS A 128 -21.09 -1.82 25.79
N ARG A 129 -21.31 -0.90 26.72
CA ARG A 129 -20.87 0.49 26.60
C ARG A 129 -19.34 0.61 26.57
N GLU A 130 -18.62 -0.15 27.38
CA GLU A 130 -17.15 -0.14 27.37
C GLU A 130 -16.59 -0.68 26.05
N SER A 131 -17.10 -1.84 25.61
CA SER A 131 -16.68 -2.49 24.36
C SER A 131 -16.99 -1.60 23.14
N SER A 132 -18.18 -0.98 23.09
CA SER A 132 -18.54 -0.04 22.03
C SER A 132 -17.63 1.19 21.98
N LYS A 133 -17.18 1.70 23.12
CA LYS A 133 -16.18 2.79 23.16
C LYS A 133 -14.83 2.36 22.59
N LYS A 134 -14.40 1.13 22.88
CA LYS A 134 -13.16 0.56 22.33
C LYS A 134 -13.27 0.40 20.82
N LEU A 135 -14.36 -0.18 20.31
CA LEU A 135 -14.61 -0.30 18.87
C LEU A 135 -14.55 1.06 18.16
N ALA A 136 -15.29 2.04 18.66
CA ALA A 136 -15.32 3.38 18.06
C ALA A 136 -13.95 4.08 18.09
N ALA A 137 -13.15 3.86 19.15
CA ALA A 137 -11.80 4.39 19.23
C ALA A 137 -10.86 3.72 18.22
N THR A 138 -10.95 2.39 18.07
CA THR A 138 -10.15 1.63 17.11
C THR A 138 -10.49 2.01 15.67
N GLN A 139 -11.78 2.12 15.32
CA GLN A 139 -12.23 2.53 13.98
C GLN A 139 -11.66 3.89 13.58
N ARG A 140 -11.75 4.90 14.46
CA ARG A 140 -11.23 6.25 14.17
C ARG A 140 -9.73 6.27 13.87
N GLN A 141 -8.97 5.43 14.56
CA GLN A 141 -7.53 5.35 14.35
C GLN A 141 -7.18 4.55 13.11
N PHE A 142 -7.92 3.47 12.86
CA PHE A 142 -7.81 2.72 11.62
C PHE A 142 -8.06 3.63 10.41
N GLU A 143 -9.12 4.44 10.43
CA GLU A 143 -9.39 5.40 9.36
C GLU A 143 -8.24 6.42 9.16
N GLN A 144 -7.60 6.87 10.26
CA GLN A 144 -6.45 7.76 10.15
C GLN A 144 -5.26 7.05 9.48
N LEU A 145 -4.99 5.80 9.90
CA LEU A 145 -3.96 4.96 9.31
C LEU A 145 -4.22 4.74 7.82
N LEU A 146 -5.41 4.27 7.46
CA LEU A 146 -5.79 3.98 6.07
C LEU A 146 -5.65 5.22 5.18
N ARG A 147 -6.09 6.39 5.65
CA ARG A 147 -5.90 7.66 4.91
C ARG A 147 -4.43 7.98 4.65
N SER A 148 -3.56 7.77 5.64
CA SER A 148 -2.12 8.02 5.48
C SER A 148 -1.47 7.04 4.49
N MET A 149 -1.85 5.76 4.56
CA MET A 149 -1.42 4.71 3.62
C MET A 149 -1.84 5.04 2.19
N ARG A 150 -3.12 5.36 1.97
CA ARG A 150 -3.65 5.73 0.64
C ARG A 150 -3.06 7.03 0.10
N SER A 151 -2.73 7.99 0.98
CA SER A 151 -2.04 9.23 0.56
C SER A 151 -0.66 8.91 -0.02
N ALA A 152 0.14 8.11 0.70
CA ALA A 152 1.44 7.65 0.21
C ALA A 152 1.31 6.85 -1.09
N GLU A 153 0.35 5.93 -1.14
CA GLU A 153 0.08 5.12 -2.34
C GLU A 153 -0.22 5.97 -3.58
N SER A 154 -1.12 6.94 -3.44
CA SER A 154 -1.53 7.81 -4.56
C SER A 154 -0.38 8.64 -5.15
N LYS A 155 0.72 8.83 -4.40
CA LYS A 155 1.92 9.56 -4.83
C LYS A 155 2.92 8.67 -5.57
N MET A 156 2.82 7.34 -5.47
CA MET A 156 3.73 6.42 -6.14
C MET A 156 3.53 6.43 -7.66
N GLU A 157 2.29 6.42 -8.13
CA GLU A 157 1.97 6.34 -9.57
C GLU A 157 2.52 7.54 -10.38
N PRO A 158 2.34 8.82 -9.96
CA PRO A 158 2.95 9.95 -10.65
C PRO A 158 4.49 9.91 -10.68
N VAL A 159 5.12 9.43 -9.60
CA VAL A 159 6.57 9.27 -9.51
C VAL A 159 7.05 8.19 -10.48
N LEU A 160 6.38 7.03 -10.51
CA LEU A 160 6.68 5.93 -11.42
C LEU A 160 6.49 6.32 -12.88
N THR A 161 5.43 7.07 -13.19
CA THR A 161 5.18 7.59 -14.54
C THR A 161 6.35 8.48 -14.99
N SER A 162 6.73 9.43 -14.16
CA SER A 162 7.85 10.34 -14.45
C SER A 162 9.17 9.57 -14.59
N LEU A 163 9.43 8.60 -13.73
CA LEU A 163 10.64 7.76 -13.79
C LEU A 163 10.67 6.93 -15.08
N HIS A 164 9.56 6.31 -15.44
CA HIS A 164 9.40 5.52 -16.66
C HIS A 164 9.66 6.37 -17.92
N ASP A 165 9.11 7.58 -17.99
CA ASP A 165 9.33 8.49 -19.12
C ASP A 165 10.82 8.83 -19.29
N ASN A 166 11.54 9.05 -18.18
CA ASN A 166 12.98 9.27 -18.20
C ASN A 166 13.75 8.03 -18.69
N VAL A 167 13.39 6.84 -18.20
CA VAL A 167 13.98 5.56 -18.66
C VAL A 167 13.74 5.36 -20.16
N LEU A 168 12.51 5.52 -20.64
CA LEU A 168 12.17 5.35 -22.06
C LEU A 168 12.89 6.36 -22.95
N TYR A 169 12.97 7.63 -22.52
CA TYR A 169 13.68 8.65 -23.28
C TYR A 169 15.17 8.32 -23.41
N LEU A 170 15.81 7.96 -22.30
CA LEU A 170 17.23 7.62 -22.29
C LEU A 170 17.53 6.35 -23.08
N LYS A 171 16.64 5.34 -23.07
CA LYS A 171 16.80 4.08 -23.81
C LYS A 171 17.18 4.26 -25.28
N HIS A 172 16.59 5.25 -25.94
CA HIS A 172 16.79 5.48 -27.37
C HIS A 172 17.77 6.62 -27.68
N ASN A 173 18.08 7.44 -26.68
CA ASN A 173 18.80 8.69 -26.88
C ASN A 173 20.06 8.80 -26.00
N LEU A 174 20.54 7.69 -25.42
CA LEU A 174 21.58 7.72 -24.40
C LEU A 174 22.87 8.38 -24.90
N ASN A 175 23.04 9.66 -24.53
CA ASN A 175 24.21 10.48 -24.79
C ASN A 175 24.17 11.71 -23.87
N ALA A 176 25.28 12.46 -23.82
CA ALA A 176 25.41 13.63 -22.96
C ALA A 176 24.36 14.74 -23.23
N GLN A 177 23.89 14.87 -24.48
CA GLN A 177 22.87 15.86 -24.84
C GLN A 177 21.49 15.47 -24.31
N ALA A 178 21.10 14.20 -24.44
CA ALA A 178 19.85 13.68 -23.90
C ALA A 178 19.80 13.74 -22.37
N VAL A 179 20.91 13.41 -21.71
CA VAL A 179 21.07 13.56 -20.25
C VAL A 179 20.87 15.02 -19.83
N SER A 180 21.40 15.98 -20.61
CA SER A 180 21.19 17.41 -20.34
C SER A 180 19.72 17.83 -20.55
N ALA A 181 19.03 17.25 -21.54
CA ALA A 181 17.65 17.58 -21.87
C ALA A 181 16.65 17.20 -20.76
N ILE A 182 16.92 16.15 -19.99
CA ILE A 182 16.03 15.67 -18.92
C ILE A 182 16.24 16.36 -17.56
N LYS A 183 17.22 17.27 -17.43
CA LYS A 183 17.51 17.97 -16.15
C LYS A 183 16.32 18.70 -15.56
N GLY A 184 15.45 19.25 -16.42
CA GLY A 184 14.20 19.90 -16.00
C GLY A 184 13.23 18.92 -15.35
N GLU A 185 12.95 17.81 -16.05
CA GLU A 185 12.06 16.75 -15.57
C GLU A 185 12.58 16.10 -14.27
N PHE A 186 13.89 15.88 -14.18
CA PHE A 186 14.53 15.37 -12.97
C PHE A 186 14.28 16.24 -11.73
N THR A 187 14.26 17.57 -11.89
CA THR A 187 14.01 18.47 -10.75
C THR A 187 12.61 18.28 -10.18
N ASN A 188 11.63 17.99 -11.03
CA ASN A 188 10.26 17.68 -10.60
C ASN A 188 10.20 16.30 -9.95
N LEU A 189 10.78 15.28 -10.59
CA LEU A 189 10.84 13.93 -10.03
C LEU A 189 11.50 13.89 -8.64
N LYS A 190 12.61 14.61 -8.44
CA LYS A 190 13.26 14.72 -7.13
C LYS A 190 12.33 15.29 -6.07
N ARG A 191 11.54 16.31 -6.41
CA ARG A 191 10.54 16.91 -5.50
C ARG A 191 9.44 15.91 -5.18
N ASP A 192 8.94 15.21 -6.20
CA ASP A 192 7.82 14.27 -6.03
C ASP A 192 8.25 13.07 -5.18
N ILE A 193 9.47 12.56 -5.37
CA ILE A 193 10.06 11.53 -4.50
C ILE A 193 10.20 12.04 -3.07
N GLN A 194 10.68 13.27 -2.83
CA GLN A 194 10.76 13.82 -1.47
C GLN A 194 9.39 13.89 -0.78
N VAL A 195 8.36 14.30 -1.53
CA VAL A 195 6.99 14.34 -1.02
C VAL A 195 6.48 12.92 -0.72
N LEU A 196 6.74 11.96 -1.61
CA LEU A 196 6.40 10.55 -1.41
C LEU A 196 7.07 9.99 -0.15
N MET A 197 8.37 10.25 0.05
CA MET A 197 9.10 9.79 1.25
C MET A 197 8.50 10.34 2.54
N ASN A 198 8.07 11.61 2.54
CA ASN A 198 7.42 12.22 3.71
C ASN A 198 6.07 11.56 4.02
N ASP A 199 5.25 11.28 3.00
CA ASP A 199 3.96 10.60 3.19
C ASP A 199 4.15 9.15 3.65
N MET A 200 5.13 8.44 3.10
CA MET A 200 5.49 7.07 3.56
C MET A 200 5.95 7.08 5.01
N ASN A 201 6.82 8.01 5.42
CA ASN A 201 7.24 8.16 6.81
C ASN A 201 6.05 8.44 7.75
N LYS A 202 5.11 9.28 7.31
CA LYS A 202 3.88 9.57 8.07
C LYS A 202 3.02 8.32 8.24
N SER A 203 2.87 7.52 7.18
CA SER A 203 2.13 6.25 7.18
C SER A 203 2.78 5.20 8.08
N ILE A 204 4.10 5.06 8.03
CA ILE A 204 4.88 4.18 8.92
C ILE A 204 4.70 4.60 10.38
N GLU A 205 4.74 5.90 10.68
CA GLU A 205 4.50 6.41 12.04
C GLU A 205 3.08 6.09 12.54
N ASP A 206 2.07 6.28 11.69
CA ASP A 206 0.69 5.96 12.05
C ASP A 206 0.47 4.44 12.19
N SER A 207 1.18 3.63 11.39
CA SER A 207 1.19 2.16 11.51
C SER A 207 1.72 1.72 12.89
N ASN A 208 2.86 2.29 13.31
CA ASN A 208 3.45 2.02 14.62
C ASN A 208 2.51 2.44 15.77
N LYS A 209 1.82 3.58 15.65
CA LYS A 209 0.84 4.03 16.64
C LYS A 209 -0.35 3.07 16.72
N PHE A 210 -0.88 2.64 15.58
CA PHE A 210 -1.98 1.71 15.51
C PHE A 210 -1.61 0.35 16.13
N ILE A 211 -0.48 -0.25 15.73
CA ILE A 211 0.01 -1.52 16.28
C ILE A 211 0.18 -1.42 17.80
N LYS A 212 0.82 -0.35 18.29
CA LYS A 212 0.99 -0.12 19.74
C LYS A 212 -0.34 -0.06 20.47
N GLN A 213 -1.34 0.62 19.90
CA GLN A 213 -2.66 0.67 20.49
C GLN A 213 -3.29 -0.71 20.54
N MET A 214 -3.31 -1.44 19.42
CA MET A 214 -3.92 -2.76 19.34
C MET A 214 -3.33 -3.75 20.35
N ASN A 215 -2.02 -3.64 20.61
CA ASN A 215 -1.33 -4.41 21.65
C ASN A 215 -1.66 -3.97 23.08
N SER A 216 -1.97 -2.68 23.31
CA SER A 216 -2.28 -2.13 24.64
C SER A 216 -3.75 -2.26 25.06
N VAL A 217 -4.65 -2.51 24.10
CA VAL A 217 -6.09 -2.65 24.33
C VAL A 217 -6.48 -4.13 24.59
N GLY A 218 -5.50 -5.04 24.58
CA GLY A 218 -5.62 -6.45 24.94
C GLY A 218 -5.69 -6.72 26.43
#